data_AF-A0A6G0FHJ8-F1
#
_entry.id   AF-A0A6G0FHJ8-F1
#
_cell.length_a   1.000
_cell.length_b   1.000
_cell.length_c   1.000
_cell.angle_alpha   90.00
_cell.angle_beta   90.00
_cell.angle_gamma   90.00
#
_symmetry.space_group_name_H-M   'P 1'
#
loop_
_entity.id
_entity.type
_entity.pdbx_description
1 polymer ?
#
loop_
_entity_poly.entity_id
_entity_poly.type
_entity_poly.pdbx_seq_one_letter_code
_entity_poly.pdbx_strand_id
1 'polypeptide(L)'
;MNAAATTHTNCLRCGRTLRNPTPDGYGPKCRTKVRKAAVDLADYKAHQVTSARELIEDGAIIPLRSVVFIAVSTDGTETYRTAPTACTCKAGLKGSRCYHQLAARMLLAA
;
A
#
# COMPACT_ATOMS: atom_id res chain seq x y z
N MET A 1 -17.67 -2.60 14.20
CA MET A 1 -17.22 -3.96 14.59
C MET A 1 -15.71 -3.95 14.51
N ASN A 2 -14.99 -4.15 15.62
CA ASN A 2 -13.53 -4.09 15.63
C ASN A 2 -12.96 -5.36 14.98
N ALA A 3 -12.47 -5.25 13.76
CA ALA A 3 -11.72 -6.33 13.12
C ALA A 3 -10.40 -6.54 13.88
N ALA A 4 -10.12 -7.77 14.30
CA ALA A 4 -8.82 -8.11 14.85
C ALA A 4 -7.75 -7.85 13.77
N ALA A 5 -6.73 -7.05 14.11
CA ALA A 5 -5.64 -6.75 13.20
C ALA A 5 -4.93 -8.07 12.81
N THR A 6 -5.06 -8.47 11.56
CA THR A 6 -4.37 -9.65 11.04
C THR A 6 -2.87 -9.35 11.05
N THR A 7 -2.08 -10.27 11.61
CA THR A 7 -0.62 -10.16 11.57
C THR A 7 -0.06 -11.14 10.54
N HIS A 8 1.00 -10.72 9.86
CA HIS A 8 1.65 -11.52 8.84
C HIS A 8 2.89 -12.19 9.39
N THR A 9 3.04 -13.49 9.13
CA THR A 9 4.21 -14.30 9.48
C THR A 9 5.30 -14.26 8.40
N ASN A 10 4.97 -13.81 7.20
CA ASN A 10 5.89 -13.65 6.08
C ASN A 10 5.84 -12.22 5.56
N CYS A 11 6.98 -11.69 5.12
CA CYS A 11 7.01 -10.39 4.50
C CYS A 11 6.27 -10.44 3.16
N LEU A 12 5.22 -9.62 3.02
CA LEU A 12 4.39 -9.55 1.81
C LEU A 12 5.18 -9.22 0.55
N ARG A 13 6.32 -8.54 0.68
CA ARG A 13 7.17 -8.17 -0.45
C ARG A 13 8.21 -9.23 -0.83
N CYS A 14 8.97 -9.73 0.14
CA CYS A 14 10.12 -10.59 -0.14
C CYS A 14 9.94 -12.05 0.27
N GLY A 15 8.76 -12.42 0.78
CA GLY A 15 8.42 -13.79 1.21
C GLY A 15 9.11 -14.26 2.48
N ARG A 16 10.17 -13.58 2.93
CA ARG A 16 10.96 -13.98 4.12
C ARG A 16 10.06 -14.12 5.35
N THR A 17 10.18 -15.25 6.04
CA THR A 17 9.57 -15.46 7.36
C THR A 17 10.02 -14.38 8.34
N LEU A 18 9.07 -13.79 9.06
CA LEU A 18 9.27 -12.78 10.07
C LEU A 18 9.41 -13.46 11.44
N ARG A 19 10.45 -13.08 12.20
CA ARG A 19 10.64 -13.59 13.56
C ARG A 19 9.51 -13.17 14.49
N ASN A 20 9.01 -11.95 14.30
CA ASN A 20 7.84 -11.40 14.97
C ASN A 20 6.82 -11.04 13.89
N PRO A 21 5.57 -11.55 13.95
CA PRO A 21 4.53 -11.17 13.01
C PRO A 21 4.29 -9.65 13.01
N THR A 22 3.98 -9.09 11.85
CA THR A 22 3.78 -7.63 11.69
C THR A 22 2.41 -7.32 11.09
N PRO A 23 1.71 -6.28 11.56
CA PRO A 23 0.41 -5.89 11.02
C PRO A 23 0.51 -5.32 9.60
N ASP A 24 1.56 -4.56 9.28
CA ASP A 24 1.81 -3.98 7.95
C ASP A 24 2.34 -4.98 6.91
N GLY A 25 2.62 -6.22 7.34
CA GLY A 25 3.17 -7.25 6.47
C GLY A 25 4.62 -7.04 6.01
N TYR A 26 5.36 -6.07 6.55
CA TYR A 26 6.74 -5.80 6.13
C TYR A 26 7.78 -6.13 7.21
N GLY A 27 8.81 -6.89 6.80
CA GLY A 27 10.01 -7.06 7.61
C GLY A 27 10.88 -5.79 7.65
N PRO A 28 11.76 -5.61 8.66
CA PRO A 28 12.49 -4.37 8.90
C PRO A 28 13.24 -3.83 7.66
N LYS A 29 13.94 -4.71 6.94
CA LYS A 29 14.69 -4.34 5.72
C LYS A 29 13.76 -3.82 4.61
N CYS A 30 12.64 -4.50 4.37
CA CYS A 30 11.68 -4.08 3.35
C CYS A 30 10.97 -2.78 3.76
N ARG A 31 10.63 -2.62 5.04
CA ARG A 31 10.07 -1.37 5.57
C ARG A 31 11.03 -0.19 5.37
N THR A 32 12.32 -0.36 5.67
CA THR A 32 13.33 0.68 5.40
C THR A 32 13.44 1.01 3.92
N LYS A 33 13.39 0.00 3.03
CA LYS A 33 13.40 0.23 1.58
C LYS A 33 12.19 1.03 1.12
N VAL A 34 10.99 0.68 1.58
CA VAL A 34 9.76 1.41 1.25
C VAL A 34 9.81 2.86 1.74
N ARG A 35 10.29 3.09 2.97
CA ARG A 35 10.48 4.46 3.51
C ARG A 35 11.49 5.30 2.72
N LYS A 36 12.50 4.66 2.11
CA LYS A 36 13.54 5.32 1.32
C LYS A 36 13.25 5.34 -0.18
N ALA A 37 12.15 4.75 -0.63
CA ALA A 37 11.84 4.64 -2.05
C ALA A 37 11.71 6.04 -2.66
N ALA A 38 12.52 6.32 -3.67
CA ALA A 38 12.41 7.55 -4.44
C ALA A 38 11.25 7.40 -5.42
N VAL A 39 10.24 8.24 -5.27
CA VAL A 39 9.08 8.29 -6.17
C VAL A 39 8.86 9.74 -6.56
N ASP A 40 8.55 9.98 -7.82
CA ASP A 40 8.12 11.31 -8.26
C ASP A 40 6.75 11.65 -7.64
N LEU A 41 6.70 12.76 -6.92
CA LEU A 41 5.54 13.26 -6.20
C LEU A 41 4.93 14.51 -6.84
N ALA A 42 5.48 15.01 -7.95
CA ALA A 42 5.08 16.30 -8.54
C ALA A 42 3.57 16.40 -8.83
N ASP A 43 2.96 15.28 -9.26
CA ASP A 43 1.53 15.21 -9.59
C ASP A 43 0.61 14.95 -8.38
N TYR A 44 1.14 14.87 -7.16
CA TYR A 44 0.40 14.49 -5.97
C TYR A 44 0.30 15.64 -4.97
N LYS A 45 -0.91 15.86 -4.45
CA LYS A 45 -1.13 16.79 -3.35
C LYS A 45 -0.52 16.24 -2.06
N ALA A 46 -0.06 17.10 -1.17
CA ALA A 46 0.57 16.70 0.10
C ALA A 46 -0.28 15.68 0.90
N HIS A 47 -1.60 15.89 0.99
CA HIS A 47 -2.48 14.94 1.66
C HIS A 47 -2.54 13.57 0.98
N GLN A 48 -2.40 13.48 -0.35
CA GLN A 48 -2.35 12.20 -1.05
C GLN A 48 -1.05 11.46 -0.74
N VAL A 49 0.06 12.18 -0.54
CA VAL A 49 1.34 11.61 -0.10
C VAL A 49 1.22 11.06 1.31
N THR A 50 0.62 11.83 2.23
CA THR A 50 0.36 11.39 3.61
C THR A 50 -0.53 10.15 3.62
N SER A 51 -1.68 10.18 2.96
CA SER A 51 -2.60 9.03 2.91
C SER A 51 -2.01 7.80 2.22
N ALA A 52 -1.12 7.97 1.24
CA ALA A 52 -0.42 6.84 0.63
C ALA A 52 0.54 6.16 1.62
N ARG A 53 1.19 6.93 2.49
CA ARG A 53 2.06 6.40 3.54
C ARG A 53 1.25 5.73 4.64
N GLU A 54 0.18 6.37 5.11
CA GLU A 54 -0.75 5.79 6.09
C GLU A 54 -1.30 4.45 5.60
N LEU A 55 -1.76 4.38 4.34
CA LEU A 55 -2.25 3.13 3.74
C LEU A 55 -1.23 1.98 3.80
N ILE A 56 0.06 2.29 3.62
CA ILE A 56 1.15 1.31 3.71
C ILE A 56 1.43 0.93 5.17
N GLU A 57 1.48 1.91 6.07
CA GLU A 57 1.76 1.72 7.49
C GLU A 57 0.66 0.93 8.21
N ASP A 58 -0.59 1.13 7.79
CA ASP A 58 -1.76 0.40 8.28
C ASP A 58 -1.84 -1.03 7.73
N GLY A 59 -0.98 -1.42 6.78
CA GLY A 59 -1.10 -2.70 6.07
C GLY A 59 -2.33 -2.78 5.17
N ALA A 60 -2.99 -1.65 4.89
CA ALA A 60 -4.21 -1.56 4.11
C ALA A 60 -3.97 -1.60 2.59
N ILE A 61 -2.77 -1.96 2.14
CA ILE A 61 -2.45 -2.27 0.75
C ILE A 61 -1.62 -3.55 0.65
N ILE A 62 -2.20 -4.58 0.04
CA ILE A 62 -1.68 -5.96 0.06
C ILE A 62 -1.42 -6.42 -1.38
N PRO A 63 -0.29 -7.10 -1.67
CA PRO A 63 -0.04 -7.66 -3.00
C PRO A 63 -1.11 -8.67 -3.40
N LEU A 64 -1.61 -8.57 -4.64
CA LEU A 64 -2.53 -9.55 -5.22
C LEU A 64 -1.80 -10.44 -6.23
N ARG A 65 -1.27 -9.83 -7.29
CA ARG A 65 -0.51 -10.51 -8.35
C ARG A 65 0.30 -9.50 -9.17
N SER A 66 1.54 -9.84 -9.54
CA SER A 66 2.40 -8.96 -10.33
C SER A 66 2.49 -7.55 -9.70
N VAL A 67 2.18 -6.49 -10.45
CA VAL A 67 2.15 -5.09 -9.99
C VAL A 67 0.79 -4.64 -9.43
N VAL A 68 -0.14 -5.58 -9.23
CA VAL A 68 -1.49 -5.31 -8.74
C VAL A 68 -1.60 -5.62 -7.26
N PHE A 69 -2.21 -4.69 -6.54
CA PHE A 69 -2.48 -4.72 -5.12
C PHE A 69 -3.99 -4.63 -4.86
N ILE A 70 -4.43 -5.08 -3.70
CA ILE A 70 -5.72 -4.71 -3.10
C ILE A 70 -5.46 -3.63 -2.07
N ALA A 71 -6.07 -2.46 -2.25
CA ALA A 71 -6.13 -1.41 -1.24
C ALA A 71 -7.48 -1.47 -0.52
N VAL A 72 -7.49 -1.30 0.80
CA VAL A 72 -8.69 -1.27 1.63
C VAL A 72 -9.00 0.19 1.95
N SER A 73 -10.28 0.58 1.93
CA SER A 73 -10.69 1.92 2.34
C SER A 73 -10.41 2.17 3.83
N THR A 74 -10.25 3.43 4.21
CA THR A 74 -9.99 3.84 5.60
C THR A 74 -11.05 3.33 6.60
N ASP A 75 -12.31 3.24 6.17
CA ASP A 75 -13.41 2.72 6.99
C ASP A 75 -13.55 1.19 6.92
N GLY A 76 -12.71 0.52 6.13
CA GLY A 76 -12.69 -0.93 5.97
C GLY A 76 -13.85 -1.52 5.17
N THR A 77 -14.71 -0.70 4.57
CA THR A 77 -15.94 -1.17 3.89
C THR A 77 -15.72 -1.55 2.43
N GLU A 78 -14.70 -0.98 1.77
CA GLU A 78 -14.46 -1.12 0.35
C GLU A 78 -13.05 -1.62 0.06
N THR A 79 -12.90 -2.32 -1.08
CA THR A 79 -11.59 -2.71 -1.59
C THR A 79 -11.40 -2.26 -3.03
N TYR A 80 -10.18 -1.85 -3.37
CA TYR A 80 -9.84 -1.32 -4.68
C TYR A 80 -8.66 -2.09 -5.28
N ARG A 81 -8.85 -2.62 -6.49
CA ARG A 81 -7.74 -3.13 -7.30
C ARG A 81 -6.90 -1.95 -7.73
N THR A 82 -5.62 -1.99 -7.38
CA THR A 82 -4.71 -0.86 -7.48
C THR A 82 -3.43 -1.29 -8.15
N ALA A 83 -3.02 -0.53 -9.16
CA ALA A 83 -1.75 -0.63 -9.86
C ALA A 83 -1.14 0.77 -9.99
N PRO A 84 0.13 0.92 -10.39
CA PRO A 84 0.78 2.24 -10.50
C PRO A 84 0.11 3.22 -11.48
N THR A 85 -0.64 2.70 -12.44
CA THR A 85 -1.25 3.45 -13.55
C THR A 85 -2.78 3.37 -13.58
N ALA A 86 -3.40 2.55 -12.72
CA ALA A 86 -4.84 2.36 -12.69
C ALA A 86 -5.31 1.99 -11.28
N CYS A 87 -6.49 2.46 -10.89
CA CYS A 87 -7.12 2.08 -9.62
C CYS A 87 -8.63 2.05 -9.78
N THR A 88 -9.30 1.08 -9.17
CA THR A 88 -10.77 0.97 -9.22
C THR A 88 -11.49 1.86 -8.21
N CYS A 89 -10.78 2.74 -7.49
CA CYS A 89 -11.44 3.75 -6.66
C CYS A 89 -12.08 4.85 -7.52
N LYS A 90 -13.04 5.61 -6.95
CA LYS A 90 -13.79 6.66 -7.66
C LYS A 90 -12.91 7.65 -8.43
N ALA A 91 -11.77 8.06 -7.86
CA ALA A 91 -10.82 8.96 -8.53
C ALA A 91 -10.08 8.28 -9.68
N GLY A 92 -9.64 7.03 -9.49
CA GLY A 92 -8.95 6.25 -10.52
C GLY A 92 -9.84 5.90 -11.70
N LEU A 93 -11.11 5.57 -11.45
CA LEU A 93 -12.12 5.34 -12.50
C LEU A 93 -12.39 6.59 -13.36
N LYS A 94 -12.16 7.78 -12.81
CA LYS A 94 -12.22 9.06 -13.54
C LYS A 94 -10.88 9.43 -14.22
N GLY A 95 -9.90 8.54 -14.23
CA GLY A 95 -8.57 8.79 -14.79
C GLY A 95 -7.68 9.73 -13.96
N SER A 96 -8.09 10.10 -12.74
CA SER A 96 -7.30 10.98 -11.88
C SER A 96 -6.24 10.21 -11.09
N ARG A 97 -5.18 10.92 -10.68
CA ARG A 97 -4.21 10.40 -9.71
C ARG A 97 -4.86 10.24 -8.33
N CYS A 98 -4.65 9.10 -7.68
CA CYS A 98 -5.14 8.82 -6.33
C CYS A 98 -4.02 8.28 -5.44
N TYR A 99 -4.18 8.40 -4.11
CA TYR A 99 -3.16 7.97 -3.15
C TYR A 99 -2.92 6.44 -3.20
N HIS A 100 -3.91 5.63 -3.60
CA HIS A 100 -3.71 4.19 -3.83
C HIS A 100 -2.66 3.93 -4.93
N GLN A 101 -2.74 4.63 -6.07
CA GLN A 101 -1.74 4.51 -7.14
C GLN A 101 -0.35 4.93 -6.66
N LEU A 102 -0.29 5.99 -5.83
CA LEU A 102 0.97 6.44 -5.24
C LEU A 102 1.57 5.39 -4.29
N ALA A 103 0.75 4.80 -3.43
CA ALA A 103 1.19 3.72 -2.55
C ALA A 103 1.73 2.53 -3.36
N ALA A 104 1.05 2.14 -4.43
CA ALA A 104 1.53 1.10 -5.35
C ALA A 104 2.91 1.45 -5.95
N ARG A 105 3.12 2.71 -6.36
CA ARG A 105 4.42 3.19 -6.87
C ARG A 105 5.51 3.13 -5.79
N MET A 106 5.23 3.59 -4.58
CA MET A 106 6.17 3.52 -3.45
C MET A 106 6.58 2.08 -3.15
N LEU A 107 5.64 1.14 -3.18
CA LEU A 107 5.92 -0.27 -2.93
C LEU A 107 6.77 -0.94 -4.02
N LEU A 108 6.57 -0.56 -5.28
CA LEU A 108 7.34 -1.10 -6.41
C LEU A 108 8.71 -0.45 -6.59
N ALA A 109 8.88 0.81 -6.16
CA ALA A 109 10.16 1.51 -6.20
C ALA A 109 11.12 1.10 -5.06
N ALA A 110 10.58 0.49 -4.01
CA ALA A 110 11.34 -0.05 -2.88
C ALA A 110 12.18 -1.25 -3.30
#